data_AF-A0A4Q1DAN5-F1
#
_entry.id   AF-A0A4Q1DAN5-F1
#
_cell.length_a   1.000
_cell.length_b   1.000
_cell.length_c   1.000
_cell.angle_alpha   90.00
_cell.angle_beta   90.00
_cell.angle_gamma   90.00
#
_symmetry.space_group_name_H-M   'P 1'
#
loop_
_entity.id
_entity.type
_entity.pdbx_description
1 polymer ?
#
loop_
_entity_poly.entity_id
_entity_poly.type
_entity_poly.pdbx_seq_one_letter_code
_entity_poly.pdbx_strand_id
1 'polypeptide(L)'
;MEGYFAEIRCFSGNFAPKYWAFCWGQTLPVSTNQALFALLYTTFGGNGMQTFQLPDFRSRVPVGTGVPSYNTNLNFVLGQKGGEETHTLITSEMTMHTHGVTVVQGTGAPVVGVTLNGTASNGNTADPQGALLAHDDGSSTVNIYANASNASAKVAMAPNSVTLTNLVAGIPTVNISPNGGNQPHNNIQPVLGMHYVICTQGIFPSRN
;
A
#
# COMPACT_ATOMS: atom_id res chain seq x y z
N MET A 1 14.98 21.91 33.76
CA MET A 1 15.01 20.46 33.52
C MET A 1 16.45 20.12 33.19
N GLU A 2 17.16 19.52 34.13
CA GLU A 2 18.54 19.06 33.89
C GLU A 2 18.50 17.82 32.98
N GLY A 3 19.53 17.67 32.15
CA GLY A 3 19.70 16.55 31.22
C GLY A 3 21.16 16.41 30.82
N TYR A 4 21.50 15.31 30.16
CA TYR A 4 22.83 15.17 29.55
C TYR A 4 22.88 15.94 28.24
N PHE A 5 24.05 16.49 27.88
CA PHE A 5 24.24 17.03 26.53
C PHE A 5 23.85 15.97 25.48
N ALA A 6 23.21 16.42 24.40
CA ALA A 6 22.70 15.59 23.32
C ALA A 6 21.56 14.60 23.69
N GLU A 7 21.05 14.65 24.93
CA GLU A 7 19.87 13.87 25.31
C GLU A 7 18.62 14.38 24.57
N ILE A 8 17.85 13.46 23.98
CA ILE A 8 16.60 13.75 23.27
C ILE A 8 15.43 13.22 24.07
N ARG A 9 14.39 14.05 24.22
CA ARG A 9 13.13 13.69 24.90
C ARG A 9 11.92 14.03 24.04
N CYS A 10 10.88 13.24 24.18
CA CYS A 10 9.55 13.59 23.70
C CYS A 10 8.96 14.71 24.57
N PHE A 11 8.31 15.68 23.94
CA PHE A 11 7.84 16.89 24.60
C PHE A 11 6.56 17.41 23.94
N SER A 12 5.57 17.80 24.75
CA SER A 12 4.26 18.26 24.28
C SER A 12 4.08 19.78 24.28
N GLY A 13 5.06 20.54 24.79
CA GLY A 13 4.97 22.00 24.86
C GLY A 13 5.32 22.68 23.53
N ASN A 14 4.72 23.84 23.28
CA ASN A 14 4.88 24.63 22.05
C ASN A 14 6.11 25.57 22.04
N PHE A 15 6.93 25.55 23.10
CA PHE A 15 8.21 26.27 23.16
C PHE A 15 9.29 25.34 23.71
N ALA A 16 10.53 25.48 23.25
CA ALA A 16 11.64 24.71 23.82
C ALA A 16 11.95 25.22 25.25
N PRO A 17 12.01 24.35 26.27
CA PRO A 17 12.40 24.74 27.62
C PRO A 17 13.80 25.37 27.64
N LYS A 18 14.10 26.15 28.68
CA LYS A 18 15.46 26.69 28.90
C LYS A 18 16.48 25.55 28.85
N TYR A 19 17.56 25.74 28.08
CA TYR A 19 18.64 24.77 27.83
C TYR A 19 18.30 23.61 26.90
N TRP A 20 17.13 23.66 26.27
CA TRP A 20 16.71 22.70 25.27
C TRP A 20 16.41 23.42 23.95
N ALA A 21 16.43 22.67 22.85
CA ALA A 21 16.03 23.18 21.55
C ALA A 21 15.18 22.12 20.84
N PHE A 22 14.24 22.54 19.99
CA PHE A 22 13.47 21.59 19.17
C PHE A 22 14.37 20.87 18.17
N CYS A 23 14.11 19.59 17.90
CA CYS A 23 14.83 18.83 16.87
C CYS A 23 14.22 19.09 15.48
N TRP A 24 14.41 20.30 14.94
CA TRP A 24 13.91 20.73 13.63
C TRP A 24 15.00 20.94 12.58
N GLY A 25 16.21 20.42 12.81
CA GLY A 25 17.32 20.58 11.86
C GLY A 25 18.00 21.94 11.90
N GLN A 26 17.87 22.74 12.97
CA GLN A 26 18.55 24.03 13.03
C GLN A 26 20.08 23.88 12.97
N THR A 27 20.71 24.82 12.27
CA THR A 27 22.17 24.96 12.23
C THR A 27 22.63 25.77 13.44
N LEU A 28 23.61 25.25 14.17
CA LEU A 28 24.23 25.91 15.32
C LEU A 28 25.72 26.19 15.06
N PRO A 29 26.25 27.32 15.56
CA PRO A 29 27.67 27.62 15.48
C PRO A 29 28.46 26.77 16.48
N VAL A 30 29.57 26.19 16.00
CA VAL A 30 30.51 25.38 16.80
C VAL A 30 31.13 26.21 17.93
N SER A 31 31.45 27.49 17.64
CA SER A 31 32.15 28.37 18.58
C SER A 31 31.44 28.56 19.92
N THR A 32 30.11 28.56 19.95
CA THR A 32 29.31 28.75 21.17
C THR A 32 28.67 27.46 21.70
N ASN A 33 28.79 26.34 20.98
CA ASN A 33 28.19 25.05 21.34
C ASN A 33 29.21 23.90 21.33
N GLN A 34 30.44 24.19 21.75
CA GLN A 34 31.57 23.24 21.68
C GLN A 34 31.27 21.89 22.37
N ALA A 35 30.65 21.92 23.55
CA ALA A 35 30.29 20.71 24.29
C ALA A 35 29.26 19.84 23.55
N LEU A 36 28.24 20.45 22.94
CA LEU A 36 27.26 19.71 22.15
C LEU A 36 27.88 19.19 20.84
N PHE A 37 28.71 20.00 20.19
CA PHE A 37 29.43 19.61 18.98
C PHE A 37 30.38 18.44 19.22
N ALA A 38 31.04 18.36 20.38
CA ALA A 38 31.92 17.24 20.73
C ALA A 38 31.18 15.89 20.79
N LEU A 39 29.85 15.90 20.97
CA LEU A 39 29.02 14.68 20.95
C LEU A 39 28.40 14.41 19.58
N LEU A 40 27.86 15.44 18.93
CA LEU A 40 27.09 15.28 17.68
C LEU A 40 27.94 15.34 16.42
N TYR A 41 29.09 16.01 16.48
CA TYR A 41 29.93 16.35 15.34
C TYR A 41 29.07 16.88 14.17
N THR A 42 29.25 16.33 12.96
CA THR A 42 28.46 16.64 11.77
C THR A 42 27.42 15.57 11.43
N THR A 43 27.07 14.68 12.36
CA THR A 43 26.17 13.53 12.11
C THR A 43 24.84 13.94 11.49
N PHE A 44 24.31 15.10 11.85
CA PHE A 44 23.04 15.62 11.31
C PHE A 44 23.21 16.74 10.27
N GLY A 45 24.46 17.05 9.89
CA GLY A 45 24.81 18.08 8.90
C GLY A 45 25.69 19.20 9.45
N GLY A 46 25.94 20.21 8.60
CA GLY A 46 26.87 21.31 8.86
C GLY A 46 28.26 21.04 8.27
N ASN A 47 29.16 22.02 8.39
CA ASN A 47 30.49 21.94 7.78
C ASN A 47 31.59 21.47 8.73
N GLY A 48 31.28 21.22 10.01
CA GLY A 48 32.20 20.70 11.01
C GLY A 48 33.29 21.67 11.48
N MET A 49 33.42 22.82 10.83
CA MET A 49 34.41 23.86 11.19
C MET A 49 33.75 25.03 11.91
N GLN A 50 32.70 25.57 11.30
CA GLN A 50 31.95 26.71 11.82
C GLN A 50 30.58 26.29 12.35
N THR A 51 29.98 25.27 11.73
CA THR A 51 28.60 24.89 12.00
C THR A 51 28.39 23.37 12.06
N PHE A 52 27.38 22.98 12.83
CA PHE A 52 26.78 21.66 12.85
C PHE A 52 25.26 21.79 12.90
N GLN A 53 24.52 20.70 12.68
CA GLN A 53 23.06 20.70 12.74
C GLN A 53 22.54 19.82 13.87
N LEU A 54 21.36 20.17 14.39
CA LEU A 54 20.59 19.28 15.25
C LEU A 54 19.80 18.26 14.41
N PRO A 55 19.30 17.17 15.01
CA PRO A 55 18.39 16.26 14.31
C PRO A 55 17.14 16.98 13.80
N ASP A 56 16.54 16.45 12.74
CA ASP A 56 15.23 16.87 12.24
C ASP A 56 14.24 15.72 12.36
N PHE A 57 13.38 15.76 13.38
CA PHE A 57 12.34 14.76 13.63
C PHE A 57 10.97 15.16 13.11
N ARG A 58 10.85 16.24 12.34
CA ARG A 58 9.57 16.58 11.71
C ARG A 58 9.19 15.44 10.75
N SER A 59 7.99 14.89 10.97
CA SER A 59 7.45 13.69 10.29
C SER A 59 8.33 12.44 10.39
N ARG A 60 9.13 12.30 11.45
CA ARG A 60 10.00 11.13 11.64
C ARG A 60 9.90 10.58 13.06
N VAL A 61 10.00 9.26 13.16
CA VAL A 61 10.08 8.54 14.43
C VAL A 61 11.51 8.00 14.59
N PRO A 62 12.15 8.15 15.76
CA PRO A 62 13.47 7.58 15.99
C PRO A 62 13.43 6.05 15.98
N VAL A 63 14.47 5.43 15.42
CA VAL A 63 14.69 3.98 15.41
C VAL A 63 16.05 3.65 16.03
N GLY A 64 16.19 2.45 16.58
CA GLY A 64 17.47 1.98 17.11
C GLY A 64 18.53 1.87 16.01
N THR A 65 19.74 2.31 16.29
CA THR A 65 20.88 2.20 15.36
C THR A 65 21.51 0.81 15.43
N GLY A 66 22.19 0.41 14.35
CA GLY A 66 22.95 -0.82 14.23
C GLY A 66 22.17 -1.93 13.52
N VAL A 67 22.80 -3.10 13.52
CA VAL A 67 22.26 -4.32 12.90
C VAL A 67 21.53 -5.14 13.97
N PRO A 68 20.22 -5.39 13.86
CA PRO A 68 19.51 -6.23 14.81
C PRO A 68 19.90 -7.70 14.61
N SER A 69 19.98 -8.45 15.71
CA SER A 69 20.36 -9.87 15.70
C SER A 69 19.41 -10.76 14.87
N TYR A 70 18.15 -10.35 14.74
CA TYR A 70 17.11 -11.08 14.00
C TYR A 70 17.03 -10.72 12.51
N ASN A 71 17.73 -9.69 12.04
CA ASN A 71 17.78 -9.33 10.63
C ASN A 71 19.08 -8.61 10.29
N THR A 72 20.07 -9.38 9.82
CA THR A 72 21.41 -8.88 9.52
C THR A 72 21.49 -8.01 8.26
N ASN A 73 20.43 -7.96 7.46
CA ASN A 73 20.35 -7.12 6.26
C ASN A 73 19.86 -5.70 6.55
N LEU A 74 19.34 -5.46 7.76
CA LEU A 74 18.95 -4.12 8.22
C LEU A 74 20.09 -3.50 9.00
N ASN A 75 20.50 -2.29 8.61
CA ASN A 75 21.47 -1.49 9.36
C ASN A 75 21.07 -0.03 9.31
N PHE A 76 20.68 0.55 10.45
CA PHE A 76 20.48 1.99 10.57
C PHE A 76 21.71 2.63 11.22
N VAL A 77 22.45 3.45 10.49
CA VAL A 77 23.54 4.23 11.08
C VAL A 77 23.00 5.51 11.72
N LEU A 78 23.67 6.01 12.76
CA LEU A 78 23.23 7.23 13.43
C LEU A 78 23.15 8.41 12.44
N GLY A 79 22.02 9.12 12.43
CA GLY A 79 21.74 10.21 11.50
C GLY A 79 21.20 9.79 10.13
N GLN A 80 21.16 8.48 9.82
CA GLN A 80 20.54 7.99 8.59
C GLN A 80 19.05 8.33 8.56
N LYS A 81 18.62 8.94 7.47
CA LYS A 81 17.20 9.15 7.16
C LYS A 81 16.73 7.96 6.32
N GLY A 82 15.55 7.43 6.62
CA GLY A 82 14.93 6.32 5.88
C GLY A 82 13.41 6.35 6.02
N GLY A 83 12.75 5.44 5.31
CA GLY A 83 11.29 5.39 5.21
C GLY A 83 10.72 6.40 4.21
N GLU A 84 9.43 6.23 3.88
CA GLU A 84 8.68 7.07 2.94
C GLU A 84 7.32 7.43 3.56
N GLU A 85 6.93 8.71 3.49
CA GLU A 85 5.61 9.18 3.92
C GLU A 85 4.52 8.85 2.89
N THR A 86 4.89 8.70 1.63
CA THR A 86 3.98 8.32 0.54
C THR A 86 4.68 7.25 -0.27
N HIS A 87 4.02 6.11 -0.43
CA HIS A 87 4.60 4.97 -1.12
C HIS A 87 3.70 4.56 -2.29
N THR A 88 4.29 4.46 -3.47
CA THR A 88 3.58 4.01 -4.67
C THR A 88 3.74 2.52 -4.79
N LEU A 89 2.63 1.78 -4.59
CA LEU A 89 2.63 0.34 -4.77
C LEU A 89 3.04 0.01 -6.20
N ILE A 90 4.14 -0.73 -6.34
CA ILE A 90 4.53 -1.36 -7.60
C ILE A 90 4.01 -2.79 -7.65
N THR A 91 3.89 -3.35 -8.86
CA THR A 91 3.32 -4.69 -9.06
C THR A 91 4.04 -5.78 -8.25
N SER A 92 5.34 -5.63 -7.98
CA SER A 92 6.11 -6.56 -7.14
C SER A 92 5.78 -6.50 -5.65
N GLU A 93 5.14 -5.44 -5.17
CA GLU A 93 4.69 -5.29 -3.78
C GLU A 93 3.26 -5.82 -3.58
N MET A 94 2.57 -6.15 -4.66
CA MET A 94 1.34 -6.94 -4.61
C MET A 94 1.70 -8.43 -4.66
N THR A 95 1.17 -9.23 -3.74
CA THR A 95 1.33 -10.69 -3.83
C THR A 95 0.82 -11.18 -5.18
N MET A 96 1.66 -11.94 -5.89
CA MET A 96 1.27 -12.57 -7.15
C MET A 96 0.02 -13.41 -6.89
N HIS A 97 -1.07 -13.02 -7.53
CA HIS A 97 -2.30 -13.76 -7.54
C HIS A 97 -2.73 -13.98 -8.98
N THR A 98 -3.43 -15.08 -9.20
CA THR A 98 -4.03 -15.39 -10.49
C THR A 98 -5.51 -15.67 -10.27
N HIS A 99 -6.31 -15.35 -11.27
CA HIS A 99 -7.68 -15.83 -11.36
C HIS A 99 -7.69 -16.95 -12.40
N GLY A 100 -8.06 -18.15 -11.99
CA GLY A 100 -8.25 -19.26 -12.91
C GLY A 100 -9.59 -19.09 -13.63
N VAL A 101 -9.58 -19.02 -14.96
CA VAL A 101 -10.78 -19.24 -15.76
C VAL A 101 -10.61 -20.57 -16.48
N THR A 102 -11.43 -21.55 -16.13
CA THR A 102 -11.46 -22.83 -16.83
C THR A 102 -12.44 -22.73 -17.99
N VAL A 103 -11.93 -22.78 -19.22
CA VAL A 103 -12.77 -22.97 -20.41
C VAL A 103 -12.80 -24.45 -20.75
N VAL A 104 -13.94 -25.10 -20.57
CA VAL A 104 -14.14 -26.49 -21.00
C VAL A 104 -14.58 -26.48 -22.47
N GLN A 105 -13.71 -26.96 -23.36
CA GLN A 105 -14.06 -27.14 -24.77
C GLN A 105 -14.99 -28.36 -24.88
N GLY A 106 -16.19 -28.17 -25.44
CA GLY A 106 -17.01 -29.30 -25.86
C GLY A 106 -16.32 -30.05 -27.01
N THR A 107 -16.49 -31.37 -27.09
CA THR A 107 -15.95 -32.20 -28.18
C THR A 107 -16.61 -31.83 -29.51
N GLY A 108 -16.04 -30.89 -30.26
CA GLY A 108 -16.56 -30.44 -31.56
C GLY A 108 -15.57 -29.54 -32.31
N ALA A 109 -15.67 -29.53 -33.64
CA ALA A 109 -14.86 -28.70 -34.54
C ALA A 109 -14.85 -27.21 -34.11
N PRO A 110 -13.81 -26.41 -34.44
CA PRO A 110 -13.73 -25.00 -34.05
C PRO A 110 -14.93 -24.23 -34.61
N VAL A 111 -15.93 -23.99 -33.76
CA VAL A 111 -17.09 -23.16 -34.10
C VAL A 111 -16.65 -21.70 -33.93
N VAL A 112 -16.43 -21.01 -35.05
CA VAL A 112 -16.24 -19.55 -35.07
C VAL A 112 -17.62 -18.91 -34.90
N GLY A 113 -18.11 -18.91 -33.66
CA GLY A 113 -19.39 -18.31 -33.28
C GLY A 113 -20.05 -19.02 -32.10
N VAL A 114 -20.08 -18.37 -30.93
CA VAL A 114 -20.88 -18.83 -29.79
C VAL A 114 -22.26 -18.19 -29.91
N THR A 115 -23.29 -18.98 -30.20
CA THR A 115 -24.68 -18.52 -30.10
C THR A 115 -25.17 -18.78 -28.68
N LEU A 116 -25.37 -17.72 -27.90
CA LEU A 116 -26.04 -17.82 -26.61
C LEU A 116 -27.54 -17.92 -26.84
N ASN A 117 -28.16 -18.91 -26.20
CA ASN A 117 -29.59 -19.14 -26.26
C ASN A 117 -30.21 -18.87 -24.90
N GLY A 118 -31.28 -18.08 -24.88
CA GLY A 118 -32.25 -18.04 -23.79
C GLY A 118 -33.52 -18.80 -24.18
N THR A 119 -34.62 -18.46 -23.54
CA THR A 119 -35.97 -18.87 -23.93
C THR A 119 -36.92 -17.68 -23.89
N ALA A 120 -37.99 -17.73 -24.69
CA ALA A 120 -39.07 -16.75 -24.63
C ALA A 120 -40.09 -17.06 -23.52
N SER A 121 -39.98 -18.24 -22.86
CA SER A 121 -40.81 -18.58 -21.72
C SER A 121 -40.48 -17.69 -20.52
N ASN A 122 -41.50 -17.41 -19.72
CA ASN A 122 -41.39 -16.74 -18.43
C ASN A 122 -40.50 -17.51 -17.46
N GLY A 123 -39.68 -16.81 -16.67
CA GLY A 123 -38.85 -17.44 -15.64
C GLY A 123 -39.69 -18.13 -14.56
N ASN A 124 -39.31 -19.34 -14.18
CA ASN A 124 -40.01 -20.13 -13.16
C ASN A 124 -39.09 -20.72 -12.09
N THR A 125 -37.79 -20.43 -12.15
CA THR A 125 -36.81 -20.86 -11.16
C THR A 125 -35.67 -19.85 -11.03
N ALA A 126 -35.13 -19.75 -9.81
CA ALA A 126 -33.89 -19.04 -9.53
C ALA A 126 -32.65 -19.95 -9.66
N ASP A 127 -32.85 -21.27 -9.78
CA ASP A 127 -31.76 -22.24 -9.97
C ASP A 127 -31.37 -22.34 -11.46
N PRO A 128 -30.12 -22.03 -11.83
CA PRO A 128 -29.64 -22.15 -13.20
C PRO A 128 -29.40 -23.59 -13.66
N GLN A 129 -29.41 -24.59 -12.77
CA GLN A 129 -29.01 -25.95 -13.12
C GLN A 129 -29.91 -26.54 -14.21
N GLY A 130 -29.34 -26.73 -15.40
CA GLY A 130 -30.05 -27.27 -16.57
C GLY A 130 -31.16 -26.36 -17.12
N ALA A 131 -31.18 -25.08 -16.72
CA ALA A 131 -32.18 -24.10 -17.11
C ALA A 131 -31.64 -23.13 -18.18
N LEU A 132 -32.54 -22.42 -18.87
CA LEU A 132 -32.20 -21.35 -19.81
C LEU A 132 -32.51 -19.98 -19.19
N LEU A 133 -31.74 -18.95 -19.55
CA LEU A 133 -32.11 -17.55 -19.26
C LEU A 133 -33.49 -17.27 -19.86
N ALA A 134 -34.40 -16.74 -19.04
CA ALA A 134 -35.80 -16.62 -19.36
C ALA A 134 -36.23 -15.17 -19.61
N HIS A 135 -37.41 -15.01 -20.21
CA HIS A 135 -38.08 -13.73 -20.28
C HIS A 135 -38.55 -13.31 -18.87
N ASP A 136 -38.47 -12.01 -18.59
CA ASP A 136 -39.06 -11.44 -17.39
C ASP A 136 -40.58 -11.66 -17.43
N ASP A 137 -41.10 -12.34 -16.41
CA ASP A 137 -42.53 -12.65 -16.31
C ASP A 137 -43.34 -11.49 -15.71
N GLY A 138 -42.68 -10.37 -15.38
CA GLY A 138 -43.26 -9.22 -14.71
C GLY A 138 -43.63 -9.50 -13.25
N SER A 139 -43.20 -10.64 -12.70
CA SER A 139 -43.43 -11.02 -11.31
C SER A 139 -42.47 -10.28 -10.38
N SER A 140 -42.90 -10.06 -9.14
CA SER A 140 -42.02 -9.56 -8.07
C SER A 140 -41.01 -10.62 -7.58
N THR A 141 -41.13 -11.87 -8.03
CA THR A 141 -40.17 -12.94 -7.75
C THR A 141 -39.06 -12.94 -8.79
N VAL A 142 -37.80 -12.93 -8.35
CA VAL A 142 -36.64 -12.93 -9.25
C VAL A 142 -36.37 -14.35 -9.77
N ASN A 143 -37.20 -14.82 -10.69
CA ASN A 143 -36.97 -16.06 -11.43
C ASN A 143 -36.31 -15.71 -12.77
N ILE A 144 -34.98 -15.80 -12.82
CA ILE A 144 -34.20 -15.40 -14.00
C ILE A 144 -34.09 -16.54 -15.02
N TYR A 145 -34.44 -17.77 -14.61
CA TYR A 145 -34.29 -18.96 -15.42
C TYR A 145 -35.62 -19.69 -15.63
N ALA A 146 -35.70 -20.41 -16.74
CA ALA A 146 -36.78 -21.34 -17.03
C ALA A 146 -36.18 -22.75 -17.11
N ASN A 147 -36.69 -23.64 -16.26
CA ASN A 147 -36.26 -25.04 -16.23
C ASN A 147 -36.54 -25.75 -17.57
N ALA A 148 -35.90 -26.90 -17.79
CA ALA A 148 -35.99 -27.63 -19.05
C ALA A 148 -37.43 -28.00 -19.47
N SER A 149 -38.36 -28.18 -18.51
CA SER A 149 -39.77 -28.46 -18.78
C SER A 149 -40.57 -27.23 -19.22
N ASN A 150 -40.15 -26.01 -18.86
CA ASN A 150 -40.79 -24.74 -19.22
C ASN A 150 -40.12 -24.05 -20.42
N ALA A 151 -38.86 -24.36 -20.69
CA ALA A 151 -38.03 -23.76 -21.74
C ALA A 151 -37.84 -24.71 -22.94
N SER A 152 -38.93 -25.23 -23.51
CA SER A 152 -38.87 -26.25 -24.59
C SER A 152 -38.26 -25.75 -25.90
N ALA A 153 -38.12 -24.43 -26.08
CA ALA A 153 -37.51 -23.80 -27.24
C ALA A 153 -36.35 -22.87 -26.84
N LYS A 154 -35.20 -23.08 -27.48
CA LYS A 154 -34.03 -22.20 -27.42
C LYS A 154 -34.23 -21.03 -28.36
N VAL A 155 -34.10 -19.82 -27.86
CA VAL A 155 -34.18 -18.58 -28.63
C VAL A 155 -32.81 -17.92 -28.61
N ALA A 156 -32.24 -17.67 -29.78
CA ALA A 156 -30.98 -16.95 -29.88
C ALA A 156 -31.13 -15.55 -29.29
N MET A 157 -30.22 -15.18 -28.40
CA MET A 157 -30.14 -13.81 -27.90
C MET A 157 -29.77 -12.85 -29.03
N ALA A 158 -29.99 -11.54 -28.80
CA ALA A 158 -29.62 -10.52 -29.77
C ALA A 158 -28.16 -10.67 -30.25
N PRO A 159 -27.86 -10.39 -31.53
CA PRO A 159 -26.48 -10.31 -32.00
C PRO A 159 -25.66 -9.37 -31.11
N ASN A 160 -24.43 -9.76 -30.77
CA ASN A 160 -23.55 -9.07 -29.80
C ASN A 160 -24.03 -9.05 -28.34
N SER A 161 -24.99 -9.90 -27.94
CA SER A 161 -25.36 -10.11 -26.53
C SER A 161 -24.16 -10.51 -25.66
N VAL A 162 -23.20 -11.24 -26.24
CA VAL A 162 -21.84 -11.37 -25.74
C VAL A 162 -20.88 -11.25 -26.93
N THR A 163 -19.91 -10.34 -26.82
CA THR A 163 -18.86 -10.15 -27.81
C THR A 163 -17.58 -10.79 -27.30
N LEU A 164 -17.16 -11.89 -27.94
CA LEU A 164 -15.87 -12.53 -27.68
C LEU A 164 -14.88 -12.05 -28.75
N THR A 165 -13.89 -11.24 -28.36
CA THR A 165 -12.82 -10.79 -29.25
C THR A 165 -11.58 -11.68 -29.08
N ASN A 166 -10.77 -11.81 -30.15
CA ASN A 166 -9.49 -12.53 -30.16
C ASN A 166 -9.57 -14.06 -29.90
N LEU A 167 -10.58 -14.76 -30.42
CA LEU A 167 -10.57 -16.23 -30.46
C LEU A 167 -9.52 -16.71 -31.47
N VAL A 168 -8.36 -17.17 -30.98
CA VAL A 168 -7.38 -17.92 -31.77
C VAL A 168 -7.76 -19.40 -31.74
N ALA A 169 -7.69 -20.09 -32.89
CA ALA A 169 -7.90 -21.54 -32.96
C ALA A 169 -6.80 -22.27 -32.16
N GLY A 170 -7.19 -22.84 -31.02
CA GLY A 170 -6.30 -23.32 -29.95
C GLY A 170 -6.95 -23.02 -28.60
N ILE A 171 -6.49 -23.67 -27.52
CA ILE A 171 -7.08 -23.54 -26.17
C ILE A 171 -7.34 -22.05 -25.87
N PRO A 172 -8.59 -21.58 -25.72
CA PRO A 172 -8.87 -20.17 -25.48
C PRO A 172 -8.35 -19.81 -24.09
N THR A 173 -7.23 -19.12 -24.02
CA THR A 173 -6.71 -18.54 -22.78
C THR A 173 -7.39 -17.20 -22.55
N VAL A 174 -8.15 -17.08 -21.46
CA VAL A 174 -8.63 -15.78 -20.98
C VAL A 174 -7.44 -15.07 -20.34
N ASN A 175 -6.91 -14.04 -21.01
CA ASN A 175 -5.86 -13.20 -20.45
C ASN A 175 -6.47 -12.27 -19.41
N ILE A 176 -6.19 -12.54 -18.15
CA ILE A 176 -6.52 -11.64 -17.04
C ILE A 176 -5.26 -10.80 -16.80
N SER A 177 -5.28 -9.57 -17.30
CA SER A 177 -4.18 -8.63 -17.05
C SER A 177 -4.08 -8.34 -15.55
N PRO A 178 -2.86 -8.14 -15.00
CA PRO A 178 -2.71 -7.66 -13.64
C PRO A 178 -3.47 -6.34 -13.47
N ASN A 179 -4.35 -6.27 -12.48
CA ASN A 179 -5.08 -5.08 -12.08
C ASN A 179 -4.36 -4.37 -10.92
N GLY A 180 -4.10 -3.07 -11.09
CA GLY A 180 -3.46 -2.19 -10.10
C GLY A 180 -3.09 -0.88 -10.78
N GLY A 181 -3.67 0.24 -10.33
CA GLY A 181 -3.56 1.52 -11.04
C GLY A 181 -2.23 2.27 -10.85
N ASN A 182 -1.20 1.62 -10.28
CA ASN A 182 0.04 2.25 -9.83
C ASN A 182 -0.20 3.57 -9.07
N GLN A 183 -1.26 3.62 -8.26
CA GLN A 183 -1.60 4.83 -7.52
C GLN A 183 -0.85 4.83 -6.18
N PRO A 184 -0.30 5.98 -5.76
CA PRO A 184 0.27 6.13 -4.44
C PRO A 184 -0.80 5.92 -3.37
N HIS A 185 -0.40 5.31 -2.27
CA HIS A 185 -1.23 5.24 -1.07
C HIS A 185 -0.43 5.74 0.12
N ASN A 186 -1.16 6.23 1.12
CA ASN A 186 -0.57 6.62 2.37
C ASN A 186 -0.07 5.36 3.11
N ASN A 187 1.21 5.33 3.43
CA ASN A 187 1.83 4.23 4.19
C ASN A 187 2.20 4.67 5.63
N ILE A 188 1.71 5.84 6.06
CA ILE A 188 1.92 6.32 7.43
C ILE A 188 0.96 5.57 8.35
N GLN A 189 1.51 4.89 9.36
CA GLN A 189 0.75 4.34 10.48
C GLN A 189 -0.04 5.44 11.21
N PRO A 190 -1.09 5.13 12.00
CA PRO A 190 -1.71 6.14 12.86
C PRO A 190 -0.66 6.85 13.72
N VAL A 191 -0.58 8.18 13.64
CA VAL A 191 0.42 9.00 14.35
C VAL A 191 -0.24 10.11 15.15
N LEU A 192 0.36 10.44 16.29
CA LEU A 192 0.07 11.65 17.06
C LEU A 192 1.32 12.53 17.05
N GLY A 193 1.16 13.78 16.61
CA GLY A 193 2.26 14.74 16.54
C GLY A 193 2.75 15.14 17.93
N MET A 194 4.03 14.90 18.20
CA MET A 194 4.73 15.34 19.41
C MET A 194 6.03 16.05 18.99
N HIS A 195 6.53 16.95 19.84
CA HIS A 195 7.83 17.53 19.62
C HIS A 195 8.93 16.65 20.21
N TYR A 196 10.09 16.68 19.57
CA TYR A 196 11.34 16.21 20.17
C TYR A 196 12.17 17.43 20.53
N VAL A 197 12.74 17.41 21.73
CA VAL A 197 13.69 18.42 22.20
C VAL A 197 15.02 17.76 22.53
N ILE A 198 16.11 18.47 22.25
CA ILE A 198 17.48 18.06 22.57
C ILE A 198 18.10 19.02 23.59
N CYS A 199 18.79 18.47 24.58
CA CYS A 199 19.47 19.24 25.62
C CYS A 199 20.74 19.89 25.04
N THR A 200 20.76 21.22 25.00
CA THR A 200 21.85 22.04 24.46
C THR A 200 22.80 22.57 25.53
N GLN A 201 22.40 22.53 26.81
CA GLN A 201 23.26 22.83 27.96
C GLN A 201 22.90 21.89 29.11
N GLY A 202 23.85 21.08 29.58
CA GLY A 202 23.59 20.08 30.61
C GLY A 202 24.86 19.40 31.12
N ILE A 203 24.72 18.19 31.65
CA ILE A 203 25.86 17.41 32.13
C ILE A 203 26.55 16.75 30.94
N PHE A 204 27.87 16.86 30.82
CA PHE A 204 28.60 16.17 29.76
C PHE A 204 28.70 14.66 30.11
N PRO A 205 28.28 13.74 29.22
CA PRO A 205 28.32 12.31 29.52
C PRO A 205 29.77 11.80 29.52
N SER A 206 30.19 11.18 30.62
CA SER A 206 31.50 10.52 30.73
C SER A 206 31.49 9.20 29.96
N ARG A 207 32.58 8.92 29.23
CA ARG A 207 32.81 7.60 28.63
C ARG A 207 33.33 6.65 29.71
N ASN A 208 32.79 5.43 29.74
CA ASN A 208 33.34 4.32 30.55
C ASN A 208 34.39 3.56 29.77
#